data_AF-A0A317ZAD9-F1
#
_entry.id   AF-A0A317ZAD9-F1
#
_cell.length_a   1.000
_cell.length_b   1.000
_cell.length_c   1.000
_cell.angle_alpha   90.00
_cell.angle_beta   90.00
_cell.angle_gamma   90.00
#
_symmetry.space_group_name_H-M   'P 1'
#
loop_
_entity.id
_entity.type
_entity.pdbx_description
1 polymer ?
#
loop_
_entity_poly.entity_id
_entity_poly.type
_entity_poly.pdbx_seq_one_letter_code
_entity_poly.pdbx_strand_id
1 'polypeptide(L)'
;MKQRYKMLQIGGDNYASHFKDRDEVSWTSMPLDSLSDLEELKKLVEEEKQFDFVFVQVPYSEMLMQAFRLVSQPYNTYVDQRFWNSFFEAEEVVRTRFIRCFSYDSEEDCIKRLMALAFSKQYGDRIHPIHCKVNPLFKGETYYEGRHQLVLKGNFGETYTPILSWNMYLYYDRYKVNEIWLEYTSSPHVEVSYTLRLYENLNMDNLIREFVLEGERLIEPFAIPSMDKDAYIFVTAKAKGEGTLKVGNIHKRWSRMEHGQFILGGQRWSGEDRGEFIHFFHPGDLKPPLNVYFSGYRTA
;
A
#
# COMPACT_ATOMS: atom_id res chain seq x y z
N MET A 1 -4.68 19.71 18.44
CA MET A 1 -4.87 18.26 18.68
C MET A 1 -4.23 17.49 17.53
N LYS A 2 -3.44 16.45 17.80
CA LYS A 2 -2.88 15.58 16.75
C LYS A 2 -4.06 14.84 16.10
N GLN A 3 -4.24 14.96 14.78
CA GLN A 3 -5.31 14.25 14.07
C GLN A 3 -5.04 12.74 14.14
N ARG A 4 -5.89 12.01 14.88
CA ARG A 4 -5.86 10.55 15.00
C ARG A 4 -6.63 9.91 13.84
N TYR A 5 -6.20 8.72 13.43
CA TYR A 5 -6.92 7.89 12.47
C TYR A 5 -8.10 7.20 13.18
N LYS A 6 -9.32 7.57 12.82
CA LYS A 6 -10.55 7.14 13.49
C LYS A 6 -11.09 5.87 12.87
N MET A 7 -11.09 4.80 13.64
CA MET A 7 -11.63 3.50 13.25
C MET A 7 -12.88 3.19 14.07
N LEU A 8 -13.96 2.85 13.37
CA LEU A 8 -15.19 2.35 13.98
C LEU A 8 -15.30 0.85 13.74
N GLN A 9 -15.52 0.08 14.80
CA GLN A 9 -15.90 -1.32 14.73
C GLN A 9 -17.37 -1.46 15.13
N ILE A 10 -18.15 -2.16 14.31
CA ILE A 10 -19.57 -2.42 14.55
C ILE A 10 -19.77 -3.94 14.72
N GLY A 11 -20.15 -4.37 15.93
CA GLY A 11 -20.29 -5.76 16.32
C GLY A 11 -18.96 -6.50 16.49
N GLY A 12 -19.06 -7.82 16.66
CA GLY A 12 -17.91 -8.69 16.94
C GLY A 12 -17.27 -8.46 18.31
N ASP A 13 -16.16 -9.15 18.55
CA ASP A 13 -15.34 -8.96 19.73
C ASP A 13 -14.53 -7.65 19.62
N ASN A 14 -14.49 -6.87 20.69
CA ASN A 14 -13.83 -5.56 20.67
C ASN A 14 -12.31 -5.69 20.47
N TYR A 15 -11.82 -5.20 19.33
CA TYR A 15 -10.40 -5.26 18.97
C TYR A 15 -9.55 -4.08 19.49
N ALA A 16 -10.11 -3.15 20.26
CA ALA A 16 -9.42 -1.96 20.77
C ALA A 16 -8.10 -2.27 21.49
N SER A 17 -8.03 -3.40 22.21
CA SER A 17 -6.85 -3.81 22.98
C SER A 17 -5.62 -4.03 22.10
N HIS A 18 -5.82 -4.41 20.83
CA HIS A 18 -4.75 -4.59 19.85
C HIS A 18 -4.12 -3.25 19.42
N PHE A 19 -4.83 -2.13 19.58
CA PHE A 19 -4.40 -0.79 19.17
C PHE A 19 -3.95 0.07 20.35
N LYS A 20 -3.82 -0.48 21.56
CA LYS A 20 -3.47 0.28 22.77
C LYS A 20 -2.12 1.01 22.67
N ASP A 21 -1.17 0.46 21.93
CA ASP A 21 0.18 1.01 21.75
C ASP A 21 0.27 1.96 20.53
N ARG A 22 -0.89 2.36 19.98
CA ARG A 22 -1.03 3.16 18.75
C ARG A 22 -1.69 4.51 19.06
N ASP A 23 -0.94 5.44 19.63
CA ASP A 23 -1.44 6.78 20.01
C ASP A 23 -2.04 7.60 18.85
N GLU A 24 -1.64 7.28 17.61
CA GLU A 24 -2.15 7.87 16.38
C GLU A 24 -3.49 7.29 15.92
N VAL A 25 -4.00 6.23 16.55
CA VAL A 25 -5.27 5.58 16.21
C VAL A 25 -6.31 5.87 17.29
N SER A 26 -7.54 6.15 16.88
CA SER A 26 -8.71 6.23 17.75
C SER A 26 -9.62 5.08 17.38
N TRP A 27 -9.74 4.08 18.26
CA TRP A 27 -10.60 2.91 18.03
C TRP A 27 -11.88 3.05 18.85
N THR A 28 -13.02 3.06 18.16
CA THR A 28 -14.35 3.05 18.78
C THR A 28 -15.03 1.73 18.43
N SER A 29 -15.42 0.95 19.44
CA SER A 29 -16.18 -0.28 19.27
C SER A 29 -17.63 -0.06 19.67
N MET A 30 -18.55 -0.46 18.82
CA MET A 30 -19.99 -0.39 19.05
C MET A 30 -20.58 -1.80 18.98
N PRO A 31 -21.15 -2.34 20.08
CA PRO A 31 -21.79 -3.65 20.04
C PRO A 31 -23.05 -3.62 19.18
N LEU A 32 -23.51 -4.80 18.73
CA LEU A 32 -24.71 -4.90 17.88
C LEU A 32 -25.95 -4.29 18.54
N ASP A 33 -26.11 -4.46 19.86
CA ASP A 33 -27.29 -3.95 20.60
C ASP A 33 -27.39 -2.41 20.57
N SER A 34 -26.26 -1.71 20.45
CA SER A 34 -26.19 -0.26 20.29
C SER A 34 -26.67 0.24 18.92
N LEU A 35 -26.93 -0.65 17.96
CA LEU A 35 -27.55 -0.29 16.67
C LEU A 35 -29.09 -0.28 16.72
N SER A 36 -29.71 -0.67 17.84
CA SER A 36 -31.16 -0.92 17.92
C SER A 36 -32.04 0.28 17.53
N ASP A 37 -31.61 1.52 17.80
CA ASP A 37 -32.32 2.75 17.41
C ASP A 37 -31.46 3.79 16.65
N LEU A 38 -30.18 3.48 16.44
CA LEU A 38 -29.16 4.34 15.83
C LEU A 38 -28.85 5.65 16.58
N GLU A 39 -29.45 5.93 17.74
CA GLU A 39 -29.24 7.21 18.45
C GLU A 39 -27.81 7.33 18.95
N GLU A 40 -27.26 6.26 19.52
CA GLU A 40 -25.84 6.21 19.93
C GLU A 40 -24.91 6.44 18.74
N LEU A 41 -25.23 5.85 17.58
CA LEU A 41 -24.43 6.01 16.37
C LEU A 41 -24.51 7.42 15.79
N LYS A 42 -25.70 8.04 15.77
CA LYS A 42 -25.87 9.43 15.33
C LYS A 42 -25.07 10.38 16.21
N LYS A 43 -25.18 10.24 17.53
CA LYS A 43 -24.41 11.04 18.48
C LYS A 43 -22.91 10.87 18.26
N LEU A 44 -22.46 9.63 18.07
CA LEU A 44 -21.07 9.33 17.80
C LEU A 44 -20.57 9.98 16.49
N VAL A 45 -21.38 9.94 15.42
CA VAL A 45 -21.05 10.59 14.14
C VAL A 45 -21.03 12.12 14.28
N GLU A 46 -21.91 12.71 15.08
CA GLU A 46 -21.91 14.15 15.36
C GLU A 46 -20.64 14.58 16.13
N GLU A 47 -20.22 13.79 17.11
CA GLU A 47 -19.01 14.04 17.91
C GLU A 47 -17.73 13.85 17.08
N GLU A 48 -17.65 12.74 16.33
CA GLU A 48 -16.44 12.37 15.58
C GLU A 48 -16.37 13.02 14.20
N LYS A 49 -17.49 13.54 13.68
CA LYS A 49 -17.72 14.07 12.32
C LYS A 49 -17.63 13.03 11.21
N GLN A 50 -16.58 12.21 11.23
CA GLN A 50 -16.36 11.15 10.26
C GLN A 50 -15.39 10.10 10.80
N PHE A 51 -15.47 8.89 10.26
CA PHE A 51 -14.50 7.81 10.47
C PHE A 51 -13.64 7.61 9.22
N ASP A 52 -12.34 7.39 9.43
CA ASP A 52 -11.40 7.10 8.35
C ASP A 52 -11.51 5.64 7.87
N PHE A 53 -11.92 4.73 8.76
CA PHE A 53 -12.19 3.32 8.44
C PHE A 53 -13.35 2.79 9.29
N VAL A 54 -14.24 2.01 8.68
CA VAL A 54 -15.36 1.35 9.36
C VAL A 54 -15.26 -0.16 9.10
N PHE A 55 -15.15 -0.95 10.16
CA PHE A 55 -15.10 -2.41 10.12
C PHE A 55 -16.39 -2.99 10.71
N VAL A 56 -17.03 -3.89 9.98
CA VAL A 56 -18.40 -4.34 10.29
C VAL A 56 -18.42 -5.85 10.45
N GLN A 57 -18.86 -6.33 11.62
CA GLN A 57 -18.91 -7.73 12.01
C GLN A 57 -20.32 -8.12 12.45
N VAL A 58 -21.31 -7.78 11.63
CA VAL A 58 -22.73 -8.06 11.89
C VAL A 58 -23.40 -8.58 10.63
N PRO A 59 -24.41 -9.47 10.74
CA PRO A 59 -25.21 -9.90 9.60
C PRO A 59 -25.95 -8.75 8.93
N TYR A 60 -26.33 -8.96 7.66
CA TYR A 60 -27.19 -8.05 6.92
C TYR A 60 -28.49 -7.75 7.71
N SER A 61 -28.86 -6.48 7.78
CA SER A 61 -30.17 -6.02 8.26
C SER A 61 -30.50 -4.64 7.73
N GLU A 62 -31.78 -4.30 7.67
CA GLU A 62 -32.24 -2.95 7.31
C GLU A 62 -31.64 -1.87 8.23
N MET A 63 -31.50 -2.20 9.53
CA MET A 63 -30.90 -1.31 10.51
C MET A 63 -29.43 -1.01 10.19
N LEU A 64 -28.67 -2.03 9.80
CA LEU A 64 -27.29 -1.85 9.37
C LEU A 64 -27.19 -1.00 8.10
N MET A 65 -28.14 -1.11 7.17
CA MET A 65 -28.14 -0.27 5.97
C MET A 65 -28.41 1.20 6.30
N GLN A 66 -29.27 1.47 7.30
CA GLN A 66 -29.42 2.82 7.83
C GLN A 66 -28.14 3.30 8.52
N ALA A 67 -27.46 2.45 9.29
CA ALA A 67 -26.16 2.76 9.87
C ALA A 67 -25.11 3.12 8.80
N PHE A 68 -25.02 2.36 7.69
CA PHE A 68 -24.12 2.67 6.57
C PHE A 68 -24.39 4.04 5.96
N ARG A 69 -25.66 4.46 5.84
CA ARG A 69 -26.01 5.80 5.35
C ARG A 69 -25.51 6.92 6.27
N LEU A 70 -25.28 6.63 7.55
CA LEU A 70 -24.76 7.59 8.53
C LEU A 70 -23.22 7.62 8.55
N VAL A 71 -22.55 6.45 8.51
CA VAL A 71 -21.10 6.36 8.78
C VAL A 71 -20.23 6.21 7.53
N SER A 72 -20.78 5.69 6.43
CA SER A 72 -19.98 5.27 5.28
C SER A 72 -19.68 6.43 4.35
N GLN A 73 -18.39 6.62 4.10
CA GLN A 73 -17.87 7.41 2.99
C GLN A 73 -17.38 6.47 1.88
N PRO A 74 -17.22 6.95 0.63
CA PRO A 74 -16.69 6.14 -0.45
C PRO A 74 -15.39 5.42 -0.04
N TYR A 75 -15.40 4.10 -0.13
CA TYR A 75 -14.27 3.18 0.17
C TYR A 75 -13.81 3.07 1.63
N ASN A 76 -14.47 3.71 2.60
CA ASN A 76 -14.01 3.65 4.00
C ASN A 76 -14.58 2.46 4.79
N THR A 77 -15.60 1.77 4.26
CA THR A 77 -16.36 0.75 5.02
C THR A 77 -16.11 -0.64 4.46
N TYR A 78 -15.83 -1.57 5.36
CA TYR A 78 -15.53 -2.95 5.05
C TYR A 78 -16.31 -3.90 5.96
N VAL A 79 -16.94 -4.90 5.37
CA VAL A 79 -17.68 -5.94 6.08
C VAL A 79 -16.81 -7.18 6.15
N ASP A 80 -16.63 -7.71 7.34
CA ASP A 80 -15.92 -8.96 7.59
C ASP A 80 -16.46 -10.10 6.68
N GLN A 81 -15.53 -10.83 6.05
CA GLN A 81 -15.85 -11.88 5.09
C GLN A 81 -16.84 -12.94 5.59
N ARG A 82 -16.94 -13.14 6.91
CA ARG A 82 -17.90 -14.07 7.53
C ARG A 82 -19.35 -13.63 7.37
N PHE A 83 -19.60 -12.33 7.18
CA PHE A 83 -20.94 -11.76 7.06
C PHE A 83 -21.26 -11.29 5.63
N TRP A 84 -20.25 -11.05 4.79
CA TRP A 84 -20.44 -10.61 3.41
C TRP A 84 -21.23 -11.64 2.59
N ASN A 85 -22.25 -11.17 1.87
CA ASN A 85 -23.12 -11.99 1.03
C ASN A 85 -23.83 -11.12 -0.04
N SER A 86 -24.60 -11.77 -0.91
CA SER A 86 -25.30 -11.10 -2.02
C SER A 86 -26.35 -10.07 -1.60
N PHE A 87 -26.88 -10.12 -0.36
CA PHE A 87 -27.78 -9.08 0.14
C PHE A 87 -27.05 -7.74 0.27
N PHE A 88 -25.81 -7.74 0.78
CA PHE A 88 -25.00 -6.52 0.79
C PHE A 88 -24.74 -6.00 -0.63
N GLU A 89 -24.37 -6.87 -1.57
CA GLU A 89 -24.04 -6.47 -2.94
C GLU A 89 -25.24 -5.85 -3.69
N ALA A 90 -26.46 -6.27 -3.36
CA ALA A 90 -27.69 -5.73 -3.93
C ALA A 90 -27.99 -4.28 -3.47
N GLU A 91 -27.48 -3.89 -2.30
CA GLU A 91 -27.82 -2.62 -1.67
C GLU A 91 -27.28 -1.41 -2.42
N GLU A 92 -28.11 -0.38 -2.48
CA GLU A 92 -27.73 0.88 -3.11
C GLU A 92 -26.61 1.57 -2.33
N VAL A 93 -26.71 1.63 -0.99
CA VAL A 93 -25.68 2.28 -0.16
C VAL A 93 -24.33 1.58 -0.29
N VAL A 94 -24.31 0.24 -0.39
CA VAL A 94 -23.09 -0.55 -0.59
C VAL A 94 -22.44 -0.20 -1.93
N ARG A 95 -23.21 -0.17 -3.02
CA ARG A 95 -22.69 0.17 -4.35
C ARG A 95 -22.24 1.62 -4.46
N THR A 96 -23.03 2.56 -3.97
CA THR A 96 -22.75 4.00 -4.08
C THR A 96 -21.63 4.48 -3.16
N ARG A 97 -21.41 3.80 -2.02
CA ARG A 97 -20.29 4.06 -1.10
C ARG A 97 -19.11 3.12 -1.31
N PHE A 98 -19.16 2.23 -2.30
CA PHE A 98 -18.11 1.25 -2.58
C PHE A 98 -17.68 0.46 -1.33
N ILE A 99 -18.66 0.01 -0.54
CA ILE A 99 -18.43 -0.85 0.62
C ILE A 99 -17.96 -2.23 0.11
N ARG A 100 -16.98 -2.84 0.77
CA ARG A 100 -16.32 -4.06 0.29
C ARG A 100 -16.26 -5.15 1.36
N CYS A 101 -16.11 -6.39 0.90
CA CYS A 101 -15.69 -7.50 1.75
C CYS A 101 -14.27 -7.25 2.30
N PHE A 102 -14.05 -7.56 3.58
CA PHE A 102 -12.74 -7.60 4.22
C PHE A 102 -12.27 -9.04 4.31
N SER A 103 -11.42 -9.44 3.36
CA SER A 103 -10.88 -10.79 3.28
C SER A 103 -9.57 -10.94 4.03
N TYR A 104 -9.38 -12.12 4.64
CA TYR A 104 -8.20 -12.46 5.42
C TYR A 104 -8.06 -13.98 5.56
N ASP A 105 -6.85 -14.45 5.84
CA ASP A 105 -6.56 -15.89 5.91
C ASP A 105 -6.85 -16.50 7.29
N SER A 106 -6.71 -15.70 8.36
CA SER A 106 -6.95 -16.09 9.75
C SER A 106 -7.33 -14.88 10.60
N GLU A 107 -7.79 -15.10 11.83
CA GLU A 107 -8.09 -13.98 12.75
C GLU A 107 -6.85 -13.14 13.07
N GLU A 108 -5.68 -13.77 13.21
CA GLU A 108 -4.42 -13.05 13.39
C GLU A 108 -4.09 -12.19 12.16
N ASP A 109 -4.33 -12.70 10.96
CA ASP A 109 -4.18 -11.94 9.71
C ASP A 109 -5.16 -10.76 9.64
N CYS A 110 -6.43 -10.97 10.03
CA CYS A 110 -7.42 -9.89 10.12
C CYS A 110 -6.92 -8.71 10.96
N ILE A 111 -6.45 -8.99 12.18
CA ILE A 111 -5.90 -7.96 13.07
C ILE A 111 -4.67 -7.29 12.46
N LYS A 112 -3.72 -8.06 11.91
CA LYS A 112 -2.52 -7.52 11.27
C LYS A 112 -2.85 -6.59 10.11
N ARG A 113 -3.83 -6.94 9.28
CA ARG A 113 -4.30 -6.11 8.16
C ARG A 113 -4.98 -4.84 8.64
N LEU A 114 -5.85 -4.93 9.64
CA LEU A 114 -6.48 -3.75 10.26
C LEU A 114 -5.44 -2.79 10.85
N MET A 115 -4.43 -3.32 11.57
CA MET A 115 -3.30 -2.53 12.05
C MET A 115 -2.53 -1.85 10.93
N ALA A 116 -2.26 -2.59 9.85
CA ALA A 116 -1.53 -2.08 8.71
C ALA A 116 -2.27 -0.94 8.00
N LEU A 117 -3.61 -0.87 8.10
CA LEU A 117 -4.44 0.19 7.52
C LEU A 117 -4.61 1.42 8.40
N ALA A 118 -4.22 1.33 9.67
CA ALA A 118 -4.53 2.31 10.70
C ALA A 118 -3.61 3.54 10.65
N PHE A 119 -3.64 4.29 9.54
CA PHE A 119 -2.85 5.50 9.33
C PHE A 119 -3.56 6.52 8.41
N SER A 120 -3.46 7.81 8.71
CA SER A 120 -4.23 8.88 8.01
C SER A 120 -3.53 9.51 6.81
N LYS A 121 -2.20 9.49 6.75
CA LYS A 121 -1.44 10.16 5.68
C LYS A 121 -1.18 9.24 4.49
N GLN A 122 -0.90 9.86 3.35
CA GLN A 122 -0.25 9.20 2.23
C GLN A 122 1.25 9.53 2.23
N TYR A 123 2.07 8.58 1.81
CA TYR A 123 3.50 8.78 1.66
C TYR A 123 4.02 7.95 0.50
N GLY A 124 4.94 8.54 -0.26
CA GLY A 124 5.84 7.83 -1.14
C GLY A 124 7.11 8.64 -1.31
N ASP A 125 8.21 7.95 -1.55
CA ASP A 125 9.52 8.50 -1.84
C ASP A 125 10.22 7.61 -2.87
N ARG A 126 11.44 7.99 -3.27
CA ARG A 126 12.19 7.22 -4.26
C ARG A 126 13.70 7.38 -4.13
N ILE A 127 14.42 6.36 -4.58
CA ILE A 127 15.85 6.46 -4.90
C ILE A 127 15.99 6.78 -6.38
N HIS A 128 16.63 7.91 -6.70
CA HIS A 128 16.94 8.31 -8.06
C HIS A 128 18.09 7.48 -8.68
N PRO A 129 18.11 7.32 -10.02
CA PRO A 129 19.19 6.61 -10.72
C PRO A 129 20.60 7.15 -10.43
N ILE A 130 20.73 8.44 -10.13
CA ILE A 130 22.03 9.07 -9.82
C ILE A 130 22.71 8.48 -8.57
N HIS A 131 21.94 7.81 -7.71
CA HIS A 131 22.45 7.11 -6.52
C HIS A 131 22.90 5.67 -6.84
N CYS A 132 22.77 5.24 -8.08
CA CYS A 132 23.17 3.93 -8.52
C CYS A 132 24.68 3.87 -8.81
N LYS A 133 25.33 2.82 -8.34
CA LYS A 133 26.74 2.51 -8.55
C LYS A 133 26.85 1.23 -9.38
N VAL A 134 27.48 1.35 -10.53
CA VAL A 134 27.83 0.22 -11.39
C VAL A 134 28.96 -0.56 -10.75
N ASN A 135 28.87 -1.89 -10.75
CA ASN A 135 29.97 -2.75 -10.32
C ASN A 135 31.21 -2.50 -11.20
N PRO A 136 32.39 -2.15 -10.64
CA PRO A 136 33.61 -1.88 -11.41
C PRO A 136 34.12 -3.06 -12.24
N LEU A 137 33.63 -4.28 -11.97
CA LEU A 137 33.93 -5.46 -12.76
C LEU A 137 33.09 -5.57 -14.05
N PHE A 138 31.99 -4.82 -14.17
CA PHE A 138 31.21 -4.77 -15.40
C PHE A 138 32.03 -4.10 -16.51
N LYS A 139 32.17 -4.78 -17.66
CA LYS A 139 33.01 -4.33 -18.80
C LYS A 139 32.21 -3.73 -19.96
N GLY A 140 30.89 -3.65 -19.82
CA GLY A 140 30.02 -3.07 -20.82
C GLY A 140 30.01 -1.54 -20.80
N GLU A 141 29.22 -0.97 -21.71
CA GLU A 141 28.98 0.46 -21.79
C GLU A 141 27.98 0.88 -20.69
N THR A 142 28.23 2.03 -20.06
CA THR A 142 27.28 2.65 -19.13
C THR A 142 27.15 4.14 -19.34
N TYR A 143 25.93 4.64 -19.31
CA TYR A 143 25.64 6.07 -19.42
C TYR A 143 24.26 6.40 -18.85
N TYR A 144 24.04 7.68 -18.54
CA TYR A 144 22.75 8.17 -18.04
C TYR A 144 21.92 8.80 -19.17
N GLU A 145 20.64 8.41 -19.27
CA GLU A 145 19.65 9.10 -20.11
C GLU A 145 18.96 10.17 -19.25
N GLY A 146 19.57 11.36 -19.21
CA GLY A 146 19.14 12.47 -18.36
C GLY A 146 19.21 12.13 -16.87
N ARG A 147 18.18 12.51 -16.11
CA ARG A 147 18.00 12.11 -14.69
C ARG A 147 17.06 10.91 -14.51
N HIS A 148 16.56 10.35 -15.61
CA HIS A 148 15.48 9.38 -15.58
C HIS A 148 15.99 7.95 -15.42
N GLN A 149 17.06 7.58 -16.14
CA GLN A 149 17.53 6.19 -16.19
C GLN A 149 19.04 6.08 -16.33
N LEU A 150 19.61 5.02 -15.74
CA LEU A 150 20.95 4.52 -16.01
C LEU A 150 20.84 3.36 -17.01
N VAL A 151 21.66 3.39 -18.06
CA VAL A 151 21.71 2.37 -19.10
C VAL A 151 23.00 1.56 -18.98
N LEU A 152 22.88 0.24 -19.04
CA LEU A 152 23.99 -0.71 -19.10
C LEU A 152 23.83 -1.55 -20.36
N LYS A 153 24.88 -1.63 -21.19
CA LYS A 153 24.92 -2.47 -22.40
C LYS A 153 26.11 -3.39 -22.39
N GLY A 154 25.88 -4.67 -22.62
CA GLY A 154 26.95 -5.66 -22.78
C GLY A 154 26.56 -7.03 -22.24
N ASN A 155 27.58 -7.83 -21.95
CA ASN A 155 27.44 -9.17 -21.39
C ASN A 155 27.46 -9.12 -19.86
N PHE A 156 26.39 -9.60 -19.24
CA PHE A 156 26.19 -9.69 -17.79
C PHE A 156 26.59 -11.05 -17.20
N GLY A 157 27.06 -11.98 -18.03
CA GLY A 157 27.48 -13.33 -17.67
C GLY A 157 26.36 -14.37 -17.85
N GLU A 158 26.73 -15.65 -17.79
CA GLU A 158 25.77 -16.77 -17.92
C GLU A 158 24.92 -16.97 -16.65
N THR A 159 25.41 -16.48 -15.51
CA THR A 159 24.73 -16.57 -14.21
C THR A 159 24.56 -15.19 -13.60
N TYR A 160 23.61 -15.06 -12.66
CA TYR A 160 23.32 -13.78 -12.00
C TYR A 160 24.56 -13.21 -11.31
N THR A 161 25.12 -12.18 -11.92
CA THR A 161 26.33 -11.51 -11.46
C THR A 161 25.97 -10.12 -10.89
N PRO A 162 26.55 -9.67 -9.77
CA PRO A 162 26.30 -8.34 -9.23
C PRO A 162 26.64 -7.24 -10.24
N ILE A 163 25.68 -6.37 -10.54
CA ILE A 163 25.83 -5.31 -11.54
C ILE A 163 25.60 -3.92 -10.97
N LEU A 164 24.75 -3.78 -9.95
CA LEU A 164 24.38 -2.48 -9.39
C LEU A 164 24.22 -2.56 -7.88
N SER A 165 24.57 -1.46 -7.21
CA SER A 165 24.18 -1.16 -5.84
C SER A 165 23.71 0.30 -5.75
N TRP A 166 22.79 0.58 -4.84
CA TRP A 166 22.37 1.96 -4.58
C TRP A 166 23.04 2.47 -3.30
N ASN A 167 23.63 3.67 -3.35
CA ASN A 167 24.31 4.29 -2.22
C ASN A 167 23.36 5.07 -1.27
N MET A 168 22.06 4.89 -1.49
CA MET A 168 20.98 5.39 -0.65
C MET A 168 20.13 4.20 -0.20
N TYR A 169 19.38 4.39 0.87
CA TYR A 169 18.41 3.44 1.39
C TYR A 169 17.01 4.03 1.31
N LEU A 170 16.00 3.16 1.42
CA LEU A 170 14.62 3.56 1.69
C LEU A 170 14.31 3.30 3.16
N TYR A 171 13.49 4.13 3.78
CA TYR A 171 13.02 3.88 5.14
C TYR A 171 11.81 2.96 5.12
N TYR A 172 11.89 1.88 5.88
CA TYR A 172 10.77 1.00 6.16
C TYR A 172 10.00 1.53 7.38
N ASP A 173 8.77 1.96 7.15
CA ASP A 173 7.90 2.43 8.22
C ASP A 173 7.21 1.28 8.93
N ARG A 174 7.42 1.18 10.24
CA ARG A 174 6.71 0.20 11.06
C ARG A 174 5.20 0.34 10.97
N TYR A 175 4.55 -0.79 11.19
CA TYR A 175 3.11 -1.00 11.20
C TYR A 175 2.40 -0.64 9.90
N LYS A 176 3.12 -0.57 8.79
CA LYS A 176 2.58 -0.31 7.45
C LYS A 176 3.14 -1.33 6.48
N VAL A 177 2.34 -1.67 5.47
CA VAL A 177 2.87 -2.35 4.30
C VAL A 177 3.65 -1.32 3.48
N ASN A 178 4.92 -1.61 3.21
CA ASN A 178 5.79 -0.76 2.42
C ASN A 178 5.92 -1.41 1.04
N GLU A 179 5.30 -0.82 0.03
CA GLU A 179 5.37 -1.29 -1.36
C GLU A 179 6.57 -0.71 -2.07
N ILE A 180 7.29 -1.56 -2.81
CA ILE A 180 8.47 -1.20 -3.59
C ILE A 180 8.17 -1.40 -5.08
N TRP A 181 8.33 -0.33 -5.87
CA TRP A 181 8.25 -0.40 -7.33
C TRP A 181 9.60 -0.07 -7.97
N LEU A 182 10.12 -1.01 -8.75
CA LEU A 182 11.40 -0.91 -9.42
C LEU A 182 11.16 -0.53 -10.88
N GLU A 183 11.59 0.65 -11.32
CA GLU A 183 11.57 0.99 -12.75
C GLU A 183 12.77 0.34 -13.44
N TYR A 184 12.52 -0.51 -14.43
CA TYR A 184 13.55 -1.08 -15.30
C TYR A 184 12.97 -1.58 -16.63
N THR A 185 13.81 -1.65 -17.65
CA THR A 185 13.50 -2.36 -18.91
C THR A 185 14.71 -3.18 -19.32
N SER A 186 14.51 -4.39 -19.83
CA SER A 186 15.59 -5.23 -20.30
C SER A 186 15.35 -5.74 -21.72
N SER A 187 16.43 -6.00 -22.45
CA SER A 187 16.37 -6.72 -23.73
C SER A 187 15.93 -8.18 -23.51
N PRO A 188 15.38 -8.89 -24.52
CA PRO A 188 14.84 -10.25 -24.35
C PRO A 188 15.79 -11.29 -23.76
N HIS A 189 17.10 -11.13 -23.94
CA HIS A 189 18.13 -12.04 -23.43
C HIS A 189 18.83 -11.51 -22.17
N VAL A 190 18.20 -10.56 -21.46
CA VAL A 190 18.72 -10.00 -20.21
C VAL A 190 17.68 -10.20 -19.10
N GLU A 191 18.09 -10.91 -18.06
CA GLU A 191 17.31 -11.09 -16.83
C GLU A 191 17.94 -10.29 -15.69
N VAL A 192 17.10 -9.73 -14.81
CA VAL A 192 17.52 -8.94 -13.65
C VAL A 192 16.93 -9.53 -12.37
N SER A 193 17.73 -9.49 -11.32
CA SER A 193 17.36 -9.89 -9.96
C SER A 193 17.65 -8.73 -9.02
N TYR A 194 16.65 -8.30 -8.25
CA TYR A 194 16.82 -7.30 -7.20
C TYR A 194 16.85 -7.97 -5.84
N THR A 195 17.74 -7.53 -4.96
CA THR A 195 17.76 -7.97 -3.56
C THR A 195 17.50 -6.77 -2.66
N LEU A 196 16.45 -6.87 -1.85
CA LEU A 196 16.10 -5.92 -0.80
C LEU A 196 16.56 -6.47 0.55
N ARG A 197 17.39 -5.74 1.27
CA ARG A 197 17.86 -6.11 2.62
C ARG A 197 17.39 -5.10 3.63
N LEU A 198 16.67 -5.57 4.65
CA LEU A 198 16.18 -4.74 5.74
C LEU A 198 17.12 -4.87 6.92
N TYR A 199 17.73 -3.76 7.33
CA TYR A 199 18.57 -3.69 8.51
C TYR A 199 17.93 -2.81 9.58
N GLU A 200 18.15 -3.15 10.85
CA GLU A 200 17.68 -2.34 11.97
C GLU A 200 18.38 -0.97 12.02
N ASN A 201 19.67 -0.95 11.67
CA ASN A 201 20.53 0.23 11.74
C ASN A 201 21.30 0.45 10.43
N LEU A 202 21.72 1.69 10.18
CA LEU A 202 22.45 2.09 8.96
C LEU A 202 23.85 1.48 8.82
N ASN A 203 24.45 1.01 9.92
CA ASN A 203 25.73 0.33 9.88
C ASN A 203 25.65 -1.11 9.36
N MET A 204 24.43 -1.61 9.10
CA MET A 204 24.17 -2.95 8.56
C MET A 204 24.59 -4.11 9.48
N ASP A 205 24.61 -3.90 10.80
CA ASP A 205 25.05 -4.93 11.76
C ASP A 205 23.98 -6.00 12.04
N ASN A 206 22.69 -5.68 11.87
CA ASN A 206 21.58 -6.59 12.18
C ASN A 206 20.60 -6.69 11.01
N LEU A 207 20.71 -7.78 10.24
CA LEU A 207 19.81 -8.10 9.12
C LEU A 207 18.49 -8.66 9.68
N ILE A 208 17.39 -7.94 9.41
CA ILE A 208 16.04 -8.35 9.81
C ILE A 208 15.46 -9.34 8.80
N ARG A 209 15.49 -8.98 7.50
CA ARG A 209 14.97 -9.81 6.39
C ARG A 209 15.69 -9.50 5.09
N GLU A 210 15.71 -10.49 4.21
CA GLU A 210 16.15 -10.35 2.83
C GLU A 210 15.05 -10.84 1.88
N PHE A 211 14.85 -10.11 0.78
CA PHE A 211 13.94 -10.49 -0.30
C PHE A 211 14.68 -10.47 -1.64
N VAL A 212 14.66 -11.58 -2.35
CA VAL A 212 15.14 -11.68 -3.73
C VAL A 212 13.94 -11.62 -4.68
N LEU A 213 13.95 -10.67 -5.60
CA LEU A 213 12.88 -10.38 -6.55
C LEU A 213 13.36 -10.68 -7.96
N GLU A 214 12.76 -11.71 -8.56
CA GLU A 214 13.08 -12.24 -9.89
C GLU A 214 11.77 -12.65 -10.58
N GLY A 215 11.76 -12.66 -11.91
CA GLY A 215 10.63 -13.13 -12.72
C GLY A 215 9.30 -12.49 -12.33
N GLU A 216 8.31 -13.32 -12.00
CA GLU A 216 6.95 -12.88 -11.64
C GLU A 216 6.91 -11.94 -10.43
N ARG A 217 7.88 -12.04 -9.50
CA ARG A 217 7.96 -11.14 -8.33
C ARG A 217 8.32 -9.70 -8.69
N LEU A 218 8.75 -9.45 -9.92
CA LEU A 218 9.01 -8.12 -10.45
C LEU A 218 7.84 -7.57 -11.27
N ILE A 219 6.78 -8.34 -11.55
CA ILE A 219 5.67 -7.88 -12.37
C ILE A 219 4.88 -6.78 -11.65
N GLU A 220 4.52 -7.03 -10.39
CA GLU A 220 3.77 -6.10 -9.54
C GLU A 220 4.66 -5.44 -8.47
N PRO A 221 4.22 -4.33 -7.86
CA PRO A 221 4.89 -3.75 -6.70
C PRO A 221 5.08 -4.79 -5.60
N PHE A 222 6.30 -4.87 -5.08
CA PHE A 222 6.61 -5.81 -4.01
C PHE A 222 6.19 -5.24 -2.67
N ALA A 223 5.17 -5.85 -2.05
CA ALA A 223 4.68 -5.48 -0.73
C ALA A 223 5.54 -6.12 0.37
N ILE A 224 6.33 -5.32 1.06
CA ILE A 224 7.03 -5.77 2.28
C ILE A 224 6.00 -5.82 3.42
N PRO A 225 5.79 -6.99 4.06
CA PRO A 225 4.82 -7.13 5.15
C PRO A 225 5.07 -6.15 6.30
N SER A 226 4.00 -5.78 6.99
CA SER A 226 4.04 -4.92 8.19
C SER A 226 4.79 -5.59 9.35
N MET A 227 5.59 -4.82 10.08
CA MET A 227 6.40 -5.20 11.24
C MET A 227 6.31 -4.11 12.30
N ASP A 228 6.62 -4.44 13.55
CA ASP A 228 6.51 -3.53 14.71
C ASP A 228 7.72 -2.62 14.94
N LYS A 229 8.71 -2.71 14.05
CA LYS A 229 9.96 -1.93 14.12
C LYS A 229 10.27 -1.28 12.79
N ASP A 230 10.88 -0.10 12.88
CA ASP A 230 11.40 0.59 11.73
C ASP A 230 12.68 -0.08 11.23
N ALA A 231 12.98 0.10 9.95
CA ALA A 231 14.17 -0.48 9.33
C ALA A 231 14.66 0.34 8.14
N TYR A 232 15.83 -0.02 7.62
CA TYR A 232 16.44 0.58 6.44
C TYR A 232 16.54 -0.47 5.33
N ILE A 233 15.96 -0.17 4.18
CA ILE A 233 15.94 -1.04 3.00
C ILE A 233 17.10 -0.65 2.09
N PHE A 234 18.05 -1.56 1.93
CA PHE A 234 19.15 -1.45 0.98
C PHE A 234 18.87 -2.30 -0.24
N VAL A 235 19.20 -1.79 -1.43
CA VAL A 235 18.92 -2.44 -2.71
C VAL A 235 20.23 -2.75 -3.44
N THR A 236 20.34 -3.96 -3.94
CA THR A 236 21.36 -4.39 -4.91
C THR A 236 20.68 -5.08 -6.08
N ALA A 237 21.31 -5.08 -7.26
CA ALA A 237 20.84 -5.86 -8.39
C ALA A 237 21.93 -6.72 -9.01
N LYS A 238 21.52 -7.90 -9.47
CA LYS A 238 22.28 -8.82 -10.32
C LYS A 238 21.62 -8.89 -11.69
N ALA A 239 22.38 -9.23 -12.72
CA ALA A 239 21.84 -9.54 -14.04
C ALA A 239 22.60 -10.72 -14.66
N LYS A 240 22.00 -11.33 -15.68
CA LYS A 240 22.63 -12.34 -16.54
C LYS A 240 22.15 -12.18 -17.99
N GLY A 241 22.89 -12.76 -18.91
CA GLY A 241 22.65 -12.70 -20.35
C GLY A 241 23.35 -11.52 -21.03
N GLU A 242 22.92 -11.15 -22.23
CA GLU A 242 23.57 -10.13 -23.06
C GLU A 242 22.56 -9.20 -23.71
N GLY A 243 22.82 -7.90 -23.65
CA GLY A 243 21.95 -6.89 -24.25
C GLY A 243 21.96 -5.58 -23.47
N THR A 244 20.80 -4.94 -23.40
CA THR A 244 20.60 -3.66 -22.68
C THR A 244 19.74 -3.85 -21.45
N LEU A 245 20.18 -3.30 -20.31
CA LEU A 245 19.40 -3.10 -19.10
C LEU A 245 19.32 -1.60 -18.83
N LYS A 246 18.10 -1.07 -18.69
CA LYS A 246 17.85 0.29 -18.22
C LYS A 246 17.22 0.23 -16.84
N VAL A 247 17.71 1.02 -15.89
CA VAL A 247 17.15 1.12 -14.53
C VAL A 247 16.78 2.56 -14.22
N GLY A 248 15.55 2.76 -13.76
CA GLY A 248 14.98 4.05 -13.38
C GLY A 248 14.97 4.26 -11.87
N ASN A 249 13.92 4.91 -11.37
CA ASN A 249 13.74 5.12 -9.95
C ASN A 249 13.35 3.81 -9.23
N ILE A 250 13.71 3.74 -7.96
CA ILE A 250 13.13 2.78 -7.02
C ILE A 250 12.15 3.54 -6.15
N HIS A 251 10.86 3.35 -6.36
CA HIS A 251 9.82 3.99 -5.57
C HIS A 251 9.47 3.15 -4.37
N LYS A 252 9.15 3.82 -3.26
CA LYS A 252 8.50 3.21 -2.11
C LYS A 252 7.26 3.99 -1.76
N ARG A 253 6.20 3.30 -1.36
CA ARG A 253 4.95 3.90 -0.90
C ARG A 253 4.35 3.15 0.27
N TRP A 254 3.59 3.86 1.09
CA TRP A 254 2.71 3.20 2.04
C TRP A 254 1.53 2.61 1.29
N SER A 255 1.33 1.32 1.48
CA SER A 255 0.26 0.57 0.83
C SER A 255 -0.92 0.41 1.78
N ARG A 256 -2.13 0.49 1.21
CA ARG A 256 -3.35 0.01 1.87
C ARG A 256 -3.74 -1.38 1.31
N MET A 257 -2.76 -2.12 0.80
CA MET A 257 -2.91 -3.43 0.18
C MET A 257 -3.91 -3.33 -0.99
N GLU A 258 -4.79 -4.32 -1.14
CA GLU A 258 -5.87 -4.30 -2.14
C GLU A 258 -6.93 -3.22 -1.88
N HIS A 259 -6.91 -2.58 -0.71
CA HIS A 259 -7.89 -1.55 -0.35
C HIS A 259 -7.58 -0.20 -0.99
N GLY A 260 -6.34 0.05 -1.44
CA GLY A 260 -6.04 1.18 -2.30
C GLY A 260 -4.58 1.66 -2.29
N GLN A 261 -4.29 2.53 -3.24
CA GLN A 261 -2.99 3.17 -3.44
C GLN A 261 -3.04 4.60 -2.88
N PHE A 262 -2.14 4.90 -1.93
CA PHE A 262 -2.12 6.13 -1.09
C PHE A 262 -3.34 6.32 -0.18
N ILE A 263 -4.54 6.25 -0.73
CA ILE A 263 -5.84 6.39 -0.06
C ILE A 263 -6.72 5.19 -0.35
N LEU A 264 -7.71 4.93 0.51
CA LEU A 264 -8.70 3.87 0.27
C LEU A 264 -9.43 4.15 -1.04
N GLY A 265 -9.56 3.12 -1.88
CA GLY A 265 -10.13 3.24 -3.22
C GLY A 265 -9.18 3.78 -4.30
N GLY A 266 -7.97 4.23 -3.95
CA GLY A 266 -6.96 4.63 -4.93
C GLY A 266 -6.53 3.46 -5.81
N GLN A 267 -6.38 3.68 -7.11
CA GLN A 267 -6.05 2.67 -8.10
C GLN A 267 -4.77 3.05 -8.85
N ARG A 268 -3.98 2.03 -9.20
CA ARG A 268 -2.71 2.18 -9.91
C ARG A 268 -2.81 1.53 -11.28
N TRP A 269 -2.17 2.17 -12.25
CA TRP A 269 -1.89 1.64 -13.57
C TRP A 269 -0.40 1.76 -13.87
N SER A 270 0.15 0.81 -14.62
CA SER A 270 1.51 0.88 -15.14
C SER A 270 1.60 0.39 -16.58
N GLY A 271 2.47 1.04 -17.38
CA GLY A 271 2.79 0.63 -18.74
C GLY A 271 3.91 -0.42 -18.82
N GLU A 272 4.22 -0.86 -20.05
CA GLU A 272 5.34 -1.78 -20.34
C GLU A 272 6.71 -1.16 -20.00
N ASP A 273 6.81 0.17 -20.07
CA ASP A 273 7.98 0.95 -19.65
C ASP A 273 8.09 1.10 -18.11
N ARG A 274 7.13 0.51 -17.38
CA ARG A 274 6.98 0.57 -15.93
C ARG A 274 6.70 1.97 -15.39
N GLY A 275 6.36 2.93 -16.26
CA GLY A 275 5.80 4.20 -15.87
C GLY A 275 4.43 4.00 -15.22
N GLU A 276 4.15 4.74 -14.14
CA GLU A 276 2.91 4.60 -13.37
C GLU A 276 2.05 5.87 -13.44
N PHE A 277 0.73 5.68 -13.42
CA PHE A 277 -0.19 6.73 -12.96
C PHE A 277 -1.16 6.15 -11.93
N ILE A 278 -1.61 7.00 -11.03
CA ILE A 278 -2.49 6.63 -9.93
C ILE A 278 -3.69 7.57 -9.97
N HIS A 279 -4.88 7.01 -9.81
CA HIS A 279 -6.12 7.75 -9.84
C HIS A 279 -7.03 7.37 -8.67
N PHE A 280 -7.95 8.27 -8.35
CA PHE A 280 -8.97 8.07 -7.34
C PHE A 280 -10.28 8.64 -7.87
N PHE A 281 -11.37 7.91 -7.67
CA PHE A 281 -12.70 8.32 -8.10
C PHE A 281 -13.58 8.51 -6.87
N HIS A 282 -14.06 9.73 -6.61
CA HIS A 282 -15.08 9.95 -5.59
C HIS A 282 -16.44 10.12 -6.28
N PRO A 283 -17.47 9.32 -5.94
CA PRO A 283 -18.77 9.35 -6.62
C PRO A 283 -19.57 10.63 -6.37
N GLY A 284 -19.28 11.35 -5.27
CA GLY A 284 -20.04 12.54 -4.91
C GLY A 284 -21.50 12.18 -4.61
N ASP A 285 -22.44 12.91 -5.19
CA ASP A 285 -23.88 12.62 -5.15
C ASP A 285 -24.38 11.85 -6.39
N LEU A 286 -23.46 11.36 -7.24
CA LEU A 286 -23.73 10.70 -8.52
C LEU A 286 -24.51 11.54 -9.53
N LYS A 287 -24.52 12.88 -9.36
CA LYS A 287 -25.10 13.81 -10.34
C LYS A 287 -24.02 14.44 -11.20
N PRO A 288 -24.26 14.67 -12.51
CA PRO A 288 -23.32 15.35 -13.38
C PRO A 288 -22.99 16.79 -12.93
N PRO A 289 -21.81 17.32 -13.30
CA PRO A 289 -20.76 16.69 -14.10
C PRO A 289 -19.73 15.90 -13.27
N LEU A 290 -19.03 14.97 -13.93
CA LEU A 290 -17.78 14.43 -13.37
C LEU A 290 -16.66 15.47 -13.50
N ASN A 291 -16.10 15.89 -12.38
CA ASN A 291 -14.95 16.79 -12.35
C ASN A 291 -13.64 15.99 -12.21
N VAL A 292 -12.73 16.16 -13.18
CA VAL A 292 -11.43 15.50 -13.18
C VAL A 292 -10.33 16.51 -12.89
N TYR A 293 -9.52 16.24 -11.87
CA TYR A 293 -8.37 17.07 -11.49
C TYR A 293 -7.07 16.29 -11.68
N PHE A 294 -6.15 16.86 -12.45
CA PHE A 294 -4.80 16.33 -12.60
C PHE A 294 -3.89 16.96 -11.55
N SER A 295 -3.23 16.12 -10.76
CA SER A 295 -2.25 16.58 -9.79
C SER A 295 -1.12 17.34 -10.48
N GLY A 296 -0.85 18.56 -10.00
CA GLY A 296 0.32 19.32 -10.44
C GLY A 296 1.64 18.64 -10.06
N TYR A 297 2.74 19.17 -10.58
CA TYR A 297 4.08 18.65 -10.29
C TYR A 297 4.36 18.65 -8.78
N ARG A 298 4.75 17.48 -8.28
CA ARG A 298 5.22 17.28 -6.90
C ARG A 298 6.43 16.36 -6.96
N THR A 299 7.46 16.70 -6.18
CA THR A 299 8.49 15.71 -5.87
C THR A 299 7.87 14.71 -4.91
N ALA A 300 7.79 13.44 -5.32
CA ALA A 300 7.63 12.34 -4.39
C ALA A 300 8.81 12.34 -3.42
#